data_AF-A0A529MDE8-F1
#
_entry.id   AF-A0A529MDE8-F1
#
_cell.length_a   1.000
_cell.length_b   1.000
_cell.length_c   1.000
_cell.angle_alpha   90.00
_cell.angle_beta   90.00
_cell.angle_gamma   90.00
#
_symmetry.space_group_name_H-M   'P 1'
#
loop_
_entity.id
_entity.type
_entity.pdbx_description
1 polymer ?
#
loop_
_entity_poly.entity_id
_entity_poly.type
_entity_poly.pdbx_seq_one_letter_code
_entity_poly.pdbx_strand_id
1 'polypeptide(L)'
;MQPDRPIVVPNGSDKRPVYSNDATAIEGLRAAFHAGKASANTVTFNVNSLFGFSRWLLQNNKPGFAARLYHSSLDQDLKEYESTGGSSTVAGALRYLKKSTSGAPIMGRPLVIPYPDDAELIRDYRAASTKEYLAAPATGRNPDTVGGYTNFLRHFSQYLRQNNKPGIAARIHDKSLDKDVESFKAVSYGNRLSIGSALAHLRDILPRIVLGRETVLAAHPADAVTRRVGAAAEAG
;
A
#
# COMPACT_ATOMS: atom_id res chain seq x y z
N MET A 1 -34.10 -5.92 -27.87
CA MET A 1 -33.09 -6.66 -27.09
C MET A 1 -33.72 -7.04 -25.76
N GLN A 2 -33.63 -8.30 -25.35
CA GLN A 2 -34.10 -8.73 -24.02
C GLN A 2 -33.22 -8.08 -22.94
N PRO A 3 -33.78 -7.50 -21.86
CA PRO A 3 -32.95 -6.90 -20.81
C PRO A 3 -32.05 -7.98 -20.18
N ASP A 4 -30.80 -7.59 -19.91
CA ASP A 4 -29.79 -8.47 -19.32
C ASP A 4 -30.28 -9.01 -17.97
N ARG A 5 -30.15 -10.32 -17.74
CA ARG A 5 -30.72 -10.98 -16.57
C ARG A 5 -29.86 -10.72 -15.34
N PRO A 6 -30.45 -10.30 -14.20
CA PRO A 6 -29.71 -10.21 -12.95
C PRO A 6 -29.30 -11.61 -12.45
N ILE A 7 -28.08 -11.72 -11.93
CA ILE A 7 -27.54 -12.93 -11.31
C ILE A 7 -26.98 -12.63 -9.92
N VAL A 8 -26.96 -13.64 -9.05
CA VAL A 8 -26.22 -13.59 -7.79
C VAL A 8 -24.81 -14.11 -8.06
N VAL A 9 -23.79 -13.33 -7.67
CA VAL A 9 -22.39 -13.72 -7.87
C VAL A 9 -22.07 -14.93 -6.97
N PRO A 10 -21.54 -16.05 -7.51
CA PRO A 10 -21.29 -17.26 -6.72
C PRO A 10 -20.29 -17.03 -5.57
N ASN A 11 -19.23 -16.27 -5.85
CA ASN A 11 -18.13 -15.98 -4.93
C ASN A 11 -18.13 -14.50 -4.53
N GLY A 12 -18.86 -14.18 -3.48
CA GLY A 12 -18.90 -12.85 -2.86
C GLY A 12 -19.62 -12.90 -1.52
N SER A 13 -19.17 -12.08 -0.56
CA SER A 13 -19.85 -11.90 0.73
C SER A 13 -21.20 -11.19 0.59
N ASP A 14 -21.36 -10.36 -0.44
CA ASP A 14 -22.60 -9.65 -0.75
C ASP A 14 -23.42 -10.43 -1.81
N LYS A 15 -24.57 -10.96 -1.37
CA LYS A 15 -25.48 -11.81 -2.14
C LYS A 15 -26.49 -11.02 -2.99
N ARG A 16 -26.44 -9.69 -3.02
CA ARG A 16 -27.33 -8.88 -3.85
C ARG A 16 -27.03 -9.07 -5.35
N PRO A 17 -28.07 -9.15 -6.21
CA PRO A 17 -27.90 -9.43 -7.63
C PRO A 17 -27.21 -8.29 -8.38
N VAL A 18 -26.56 -8.64 -9.48
CA VAL A 18 -25.89 -7.75 -10.44
C VAL A 18 -26.26 -8.16 -11.86
N TYR A 19 -26.04 -7.29 -12.85
CA TYR A 19 -26.22 -7.69 -14.25
C TYR A 19 -25.23 -8.79 -14.65
N SER A 20 -25.69 -9.79 -15.40
CA SER A 20 -24.85 -10.91 -15.83
C SER A 20 -23.63 -10.44 -16.64
N ASN A 21 -23.82 -9.52 -17.59
CA ASN A 21 -22.71 -9.02 -18.40
C ASN A 21 -21.72 -8.19 -17.57
N ASP A 22 -22.20 -7.46 -16.56
CA ASP A 22 -21.34 -6.72 -15.63
C ASP A 22 -20.48 -7.70 -14.82
N ALA A 23 -21.07 -8.78 -14.31
CA ALA A 23 -20.33 -9.81 -13.59
C ALA A 23 -19.24 -10.46 -14.46
N THR A 24 -19.56 -10.82 -15.70
CA THR A 24 -18.57 -11.35 -16.66
C THR A 24 -17.43 -10.36 -16.91
N ALA A 25 -17.75 -9.08 -17.11
CA ALA A 25 -16.75 -8.03 -17.30
C ALA A 25 -15.83 -7.85 -16.08
N ILE A 26 -16.40 -7.93 -14.87
CA ILE A 26 -15.65 -7.82 -13.61
C ILE A 26 -14.69 -9.00 -13.42
N GLU A 27 -15.13 -10.22 -13.73
CA GLU A 27 -14.27 -11.41 -13.66
C GLU A 27 -13.14 -11.35 -14.70
N GLY A 28 -13.42 -10.85 -15.91
CA GLY A 28 -12.40 -10.59 -16.92
C GLY A 28 -11.35 -9.58 -16.43
N LEU A 29 -11.78 -8.50 -15.77
CA LEU A 29 -10.87 -7.52 -15.17
C LEU A 29 -10.04 -8.14 -14.03
N ARG A 30 -10.65 -8.97 -13.17
CA ARG A 30 -9.94 -9.70 -12.11
C ARG A 30 -8.83 -10.57 -12.69
N ALA A 31 -9.13 -11.34 -13.73
CA ALA A 31 -8.12 -12.15 -14.43
C ALA A 31 -6.99 -11.28 -15.02
N ALA A 32 -7.33 -10.16 -15.65
CA ALA A 32 -6.34 -9.22 -16.18
C ALA A 32 -5.42 -8.63 -15.10
N PHE A 33 -5.95 -8.30 -13.92
CA PHE A 33 -5.14 -7.87 -12.78
C PHE A 33 -4.19 -8.96 -12.30
N HIS A 34 -4.63 -10.21 -12.22
CA HIS A 34 -3.78 -11.33 -11.81
C HIS A 34 -2.66 -11.60 -12.82
N ALA A 35 -2.97 -11.61 -14.12
CA ALA A 35 -1.97 -11.70 -15.19
C ALA A 35 -0.94 -10.56 -15.09
N GLY A 36 -1.42 -9.38 -14.71
CA GLY A 36 -0.64 -8.19 -14.43
C GLY A 36 0.19 -8.20 -13.15
N LYS A 37 0.06 -9.22 -12.29
CA LYS A 37 0.67 -9.26 -10.94
C LYS A 37 0.28 -8.05 -10.08
N ALA A 38 -0.95 -7.55 -10.23
CA ALA A 38 -1.46 -6.49 -9.37
C ALA A 38 -1.59 -6.96 -7.90
N SER A 39 -1.46 -6.03 -6.96
CA SER A 39 -1.59 -6.37 -5.53
C SER A 39 -3.01 -6.84 -5.19
N ALA A 40 -3.13 -7.78 -4.24
CA ALA A 40 -4.44 -8.30 -3.80
C ALA A 40 -5.42 -7.18 -3.40
N ASN A 41 -4.94 -6.16 -2.68
CA ASN A 41 -5.75 -5.00 -2.32
C ASN A 41 -6.26 -4.25 -3.55
N THR A 42 -5.40 -4.03 -4.56
CA THR A 42 -5.82 -3.39 -5.83
C THR A 42 -6.92 -4.18 -6.51
N VAL A 43 -6.78 -5.51 -6.58
CA VAL A 43 -7.81 -6.37 -7.18
C VAL A 43 -9.12 -6.24 -6.41
N THR A 44 -9.09 -6.44 -5.09
CA THR A 44 -10.26 -6.39 -4.22
C THR A 44 -10.99 -5.05 -4.28
N PHE A 45 -10.27 -3.92 -4.19
CA PHE A 45 -10.91 -2.59 -4.22
C PHE A 45 -11.59 -2.30 -5.55
N ASN A 46 -10.93 -2.56 -6.69
CA ASN A 46 -11.52 -2.26 -7.99
C ASN A 46 -12.72 -3.18 -8.29
N VAL A 47 -12.60 -4.47 -7.97
CA VAL A 47 -13.67 -5.45 -8.20
C VAL A 47 -14.89 -5.17 -7.34
N ASN A 48 -14.70 -4.90 -6.04
CA ASN A 48 -15.81 -4.61 -5.14
C ASN A 48 -16.54 -3.33 -5.51
N SER A 49 -15.81 -2.30 -5.97
CA SER A 49 -16.43 -1.05 -6.43
C SER A 49 -17.29 -1.25 -7.68
N LEU A 50 -16.84 -2.05 -8.67
CA LEU A 50 -17.66 -2.37 -9.84
C LEU A 50 -18.90 -3.19 -9.48
N PHE A 51 -18.79 -4.15 -8.55
CA PHE A 51 -19.97 -4.86 -8.05
C PHE A 51 -20.95 -3.92 -7.34
N GLY A 52 -20.43 -3.01 -6.50
CA GLY A 52 -21.25 -1.99 -5.84
C GLY A 52 -21.99 -1.10 -6.84
N PHE A 53 -21.31 -0.68 -7.90
CA PHE A 53 -21.90 0.13 -8.96
C PHE A 53 -22.95 -0.64 -9.78
N SER A 54 -22.70 -1.89 -10.18
CA SER A 54 -23.68 -2.72 -10.89
C SER A 54 -24.95 -2.92 -10.06
N ARG A 55 -24.82 -3.17 -8.75
CA ARG A 55 -25.98 -3.27 -7.83
C ARG A 55 -26.77 -1.97 -7.77
N TRP A 56 -26.08 -0.84 -7.70
CA TRP A 56 -26.74 0.47 -7.68
C TRP A 56 -27.47 0.75 -9.00
N LEU A 57 -26.86 0.44 -10.15
CA LEU A 57 -27.52 0.56 -11.45
C LEU A 57 -28.80 -0.27 -11.50
N LEU A 58 -28.73 -1.53 -11.07
CA LEU A 58 -29.88 -2.43 -11.02
C LEU A 58 -30.99 -1.89 -10.10
N GLN A 59 -30.65 -1.42 -8.90
CA GLN A 59 -31.61 -0.84 -7.95
C GLN A 59 -32.30 0.42 -8.47
N ASN A 60 -31.62 1.17 -9.34
CA ASN A 60 -32.14 2.41 -9.93
C ASN A 60 -32.73 2.19 -11.34
N ASN A 61 -32.99 0.95 -11.75
CA ASN A 61 -33.53 0.60 -13.07
C ASN A 61 -32.70 1.14 -14.25
N LYS A 62 -31.38 1.26 -14.07
CA LYS A 62 -30.44 1.73 -15.08
C LYS A 62 -29.74 0.53 -15.74
N PRO A 63 -29.49 0.56 -17.07
CA PRO A 63 -28.78 -0.55 -17.73
C PRO A 63 -27.40 -0.82 -17.12
N GLY A 64 -26.97 -2.09 -17.13
CA GLY A 64 -25.63 -2.48 -16.68
C GLY A 64 -24.51 -1.73 -17.42
N PHE A 65 -23.36 -1.55 -16.78
CA PHE A 65 -22.27 -0.76 -17.35
C PHE A 65 -21.55 -1.48 -18.50
N ALA A 66 -21.54 -2.81 -18.53
CA ALA A 66 -20.81 -3.59 -19.54
C ALA A 66 -21.33 -3.32 -20.95
N ALA A 67 -22.66 -3.22 -21.11
CA ALA A 67 -23.32 -2.94 -22.38
C ALA A 67 -23.05 -1.53 -22.92
N ARG A 68 -22.56 -0.62 -22.07
CA ARG A 68 -22.42 0.81 -22.37
C ARG A 68 -21.11 1.39 -21.86
N LEU A 69 -20.08 0.54 -21.76
CA LEU A 69 -18.79 0.90 -21.15
C LEU A 69 -18.16 2.16 -21.77
N TYR A 70 -18.34 2.34 -23.08
CA TYR A 70 -17.81 3.48 -23.84
C TYR A 70 -18.84 4.58 -24.11
N HIS A 71 -20.07 4.45 -23.58
CA HIS A 71 -21.12 5.43 -23.79
C HIS A 71 -21.09 6.51 -22.70
N SER A 72 -21.25 7.78 -23.08
CA SER A 72 -21.24 8.93 -22.16
C SER A 72 -22.37 8.94 -21.13
N SER A 73 -23.43 8.12 -21.32
CA SER A 73 -24.52 8.01 -20.34
C SER A 73 -24.03 7.45 -19.01
N LEU A 74 -22.92 6.71 -19.01
CA LEU A 74 -22.30 6.18 -17.81
C LEU A 74 -21.68 7.29 -16.93
N ASP A 75 -21.25 8.40 -17.52
CA ASP A 75 -20.63 9.50 -16.77
C ASP A 75 -21.62 10.21 -15.85
N GLN A 76 -22.88 10.34 -16.28
CA GLN A 76 -23.95 10.90 -15.45
C GLN A 76 -24.30 9.97 -14.28
N ASP A 77 -24.40 8.67 -14.56
CA ASP A 77 -24.67 7.66 -13.53
C ASP A 77 -23.53 7.55 -12.51
N LEU A 78 -22.28 7.73 -12.93
CA LEU A 78 -21.13 7.79 -12.02
C LEU A 78 -21.23 8.96 -11.06
N LYS A 79 -21.55 10.16 -11.57
CA LYS A 79 -21.73 11.36 -10.74
C LYS A 79 -22.86 11.15 -9.73
N GLU A 80 -23.97 10.59 -10.18
CA GLU A 80 -25.12 10.32 -9.33
C GLU A 80 -24.78 9.28 -8.26
N TYR A 81 -24.12 8.17 -8.63
CA TYR A 81 -23.65 7.16 -7.70
C TYR A 81 -22.72 7.75 -6.63
N GLU A 82 -21.74 8.55 -7.03
CA GLU A 82 -20.81 9.21 -6.09
C GLU A 82 -21.55 10.19 -5.17
N SER A 83 -22.48 10.99 -5.70
CA SER A 83 -23.27 11.94 -4.90
C SER A 83 -24.20 11.27 -3.87
N THR A 84 -24.58 10.01 -4.10
CA THR A 84 -25.45 9.23 -3.21
C THR A 84 -24.66 8.33 -2.24
N GLY A 85 -23.36 8.58 -2.09
CA GLY A 85 -22.48 7.86 -1.16
C GLY A 85 -21.82 6.62 -1.75
N GLY A 86 -21.90 6.44 -3.07
CA GLY A 86 -21.18 5.42 -3.82
C GLY A 86 -19.66 5.63 -3.80
N SER A 87 -18.92 4.56 -4.08
CA SER A 87 -17.45 4.61 -4.08
C SER A 87 -16.90 5.45 -5.24
N SER A 88 -16.10 6.47 -4.93
CA SER A 88 -15.36 7.27 -5.92
C SER A 88 -14.26 6.49 -6.67
N THR A 89 -13.98 5.24 -6.27
CA THR A 89 -12.98 4.41 -6.96
C THR A 89 -13.53 3.75 -8.22
N VAL A 90 -14.85 3.77 -8.44
CA VAL A 90 -15.50 3.16 -9.62
C VAL A 90 -14.99 3.76 -10.92
N ALA A 91 -14.79 5.08 -10.99
CA ALA A 91 -14.26 5.72 -12.19
C ALA A 91 -12.87 5.17 -12.58
N GLY A 92 -12.02 4.91 -11.58
CA GLY A 92 -10.73 4.25 -11.78
C GLY A 92 -10.88 2.80 -12.24
N ALA A 93 -11.77 2.04 -11.62
CA ALA A 93 -12.04 0.64 -11.97
C ALA A 93 -12.58 0.49 -13.40
N LEU A 94 -13.46 1.39 -13.85
CA LEU A 94 -13.96 1.44 -15.23
C LEU A 94 -12.86 1.79 -16.24
N ARG A 95 -11.90 2.65 -15.87
CA ARG A 95 -10.72 2.91 -16.71
C ARG A 95 -9.85 1.66 -16.86
N TYR A 96 -9.65 0.89 -15.80
CA TYR A 96 -8.95 -0.39 -15.89
C TYR A 96 -9.72 -1.40 -16.75
N LEU A 97 -11.05 -1.47 -16.60
CA LEU A 97 -11.89 -2.34 -17.42
C LEU A 97 -11.75 -1.99 -18.91
N LYS A 98 -11.89 -0.71 -19.28
CA LYS A 98 -11.65 -0.19 -20.65
C LYS A 98 -10.27 -0.57 -21.17
N LYS A 99 -9.24 -0.49 -20.31
CA LYS A 99 -7.88 -0.85 -20.68
C LYS A 99 -7.74 -2.35 -20.97
N SER A 100 -8.31 -3.21 -20.12
CA SER A 100 -8.27 -4.66 -20.33
C SER A 100 -9.02 -5.10 -21.60
N THR A 101 -10.15 -4.47 -21.92
CA THR A 101 -10.94 -4.83 -23.11
C THR A 101 -10.28 -4.36 -24.42
N SER A 102 -9.41 -3.35 -24.36
CA SER A 102 -8.60 -2.90 -25.50
C SER A 102 -7.32 -3.74 -25.73
N GLY A 103 -7.12 -4.83 -24.97
CA GLY A 103 -5.92 -5.69 -25.08
C GLY A 103 -4.65 -5.10 -24.46
N ALA A 104 -4.73 -3.92 -23.84
CA ALA A 104 -3.58 -3.31 -23.18
C ALA A 104 -3.35 -3.96 -21.80
N PRO A 105 -2.11 -4.40 -21.49
CA PRO A 105 -1.86 -5.09 -20.23
C PRO A 105 -2.07 -4.17 -19.03
N ILE A 106 -2.77 -4.67 -18.02
CA ILE A 106 -2.85 -4.03 -16.71
C ILE A 106 -1.61 -4.45 -15.93
N MET A 107 -0.52 -3.72 -16.09
CA MET A 107 0.68 -3.99 -15.29
C MET A 107 0.45 -3.55 -13.85
N GLY A 108 0.69 -4.47 -12.91
CA GLY A 108 0.84 -4.14 -11.50
C GLY A 108 1.91 -3.06 -11.33
N ARG A 109 1.75 -2.24 -10.30
CA ARG A 109 2.78 -1.24 -9.98
C ARG A 109 4.09 -1.98 -9.72
N PRO A 110 5.22 -1.57 -10.33
CA PRO A 110 6.50 -2.22 -10.09
C PRO A 110 6.77 -2.33 -8.60
N LEU A 111 7.22 -3.52 -8.16
CA LEU A 111 7.57 -3.73 -6.77
C LEU A 111 8.69 -2.76 -6.40
N VAL A 112 8.50 -2.01 -5.31
CA VAL A 112 9.53 -1.14 -4.76
C VAL A 112 10.47 -2.02 -3.95
N ILE A 113 11.68 -2.24 -4.45
CA ILE A 113 12.67 -3.11 -3.80
C ILE A 113 13.79 -2.24 -3.21
N PRO A 114 13.65 -1.80 -1.94
CA PRO A 114 14.71 -1.10 -1.23
C PRO A 114 15.92 -2.02 -0.96
N TYR A 115 17.02 -1.46 -0.47
CA TYR A 115 18.06 -2.26 0.17
C TYR A 115 17.50 -3.05 1.37
N PRO A 116 18.00 -4.27 1.66
CA PRO A 116 17.53 -5.06 2.80
C PRO A 116 17.62 -4.31 4.15
N ASP A 117 18.77 -3.70 4.43
CA ASP A 117 19.00 -2.95 5.68
C ASP A 117 18.06 -1.74 5.79
N ASP A 118 17.81 -1.06 4.66
CA ASP A 118 16.85 0.05 4.60
C ASP A 118 15.43 -0.45 4.84
N ALA A 119 15.07 -1.63 4.32
CA ALA A 119 13.75 -2.22 4.53
C ALA A 119 13.50 -2.51 6.01
N GLU A 120 14.52 -3.01 6.71
CA GLU A 120 14.49 -3.28 8.14
C GLU A 120 14.40 -1.98 8.94
N LEU A 121 15.24 -0.99 8.64
CA LEU A 121 15.22 0.32 9.26
C LEU A 121 13.84 1.01 9.10
N ILE A 122 13.25 0.93 7.89
CA ILE A 122 11.94 1.48 7.60
C ILE A 122 10.81 0.74 8.35
N ARG A 123 10.93 -0.57 8.53
CA ARG A 123 9.99 -1.36 9.34
C ARG A 123 10.05 -0.92 10.80
N ASP A 124 11.25 -0.77 11.34
CA ASP A 124 11.46 -0.38 12.73
C ASP A 124 11.02 1.07 12.98
N TYR A 125 11.27 1.98 12.03
CA TYR A 125 10.71 3.33 12.00
C TYR A 125 9.19 3.34 12.14
N ARG A 126 8.50 2.52 11.35
CA ARG A 126 7.04 2.41 11.41
C ARG A 126 6.59 1.87 12.76
N ALA A 127 7.21 0.81 13.26
CA ALA A 127 6.86 0.20 14.53
C ALA A 127 7.06 1.16 15.71
N ALA A 128 8.20 1.85 15.79
CA ALA A 128 8.49 2.84 16.82
C ALA A 128 7.51 4.03 16.77
N SER A 129 7.22 4.52 15.57
CA SER A 129 6.25 5.62 15.38
C SER A 129 4.84 5.21 15.80
N THR A 130 4.41 3.98 15.47
CA THR A 130 3.12 3.44 15.92
C THR A 130 3.07 3.30 17.44
N LYS A 131 4.13 2.80 18.07
CA LYS A 131 4.21 2.68 19.53
C LYS A 131 4.06 4.05 20.20
N GLU A 132 4.73 5.08 19.67
CA GLU A 132 4.61 6.45 20.17
C GLU A 132 3.20 7.01 20.02
N TYR A 133 2.58 6.82 18.86
CA TYR A 133 1.19 7.24 18.63
C TYR A 133 0.20 6.56 19.58
N LEU A 134 0.35 5.25 19.82
CA LEU A 134 -0.51 4.52 20.75
C LEU A 134 -0.32 4.98 22.21
N ALA A 135 0.90 5.38 22.59
CA ALA A 135 1.17 5.89 23.93
C ALA A 135 0.62 7.30 24.16
N ALA A 136 0.63 8.16 23.13
CA ALA A 136 0.14 9.53 23.22
C ALA A 136 -0.48 10.01 21.88
N PRO A 137 -1.75 9.69 21.58
CA PRO A 137 -2.35 10.00 20.28
C PRO A 137 -2.40 11.50 19.93
N ALA A 138 -2.47 12.38 20.93
CA ALA A 138 -2.55 13.82 20.73
C ALA A 138 -1.22 14.46 20.28
N THR A 139 -0.09 13.84 20.57
CA THR A 139 1.25 14.38 20.30
C THR A 139 2.15 13.44 19.51
N GLY A 140 1.78 12.16 19.42
CA GLY A 140 2.50 11.15 18.68
C GLY A 140 2.35 11.32 17.17
N ARG A 141 3.30 10.76 16.42
CA ARG A 141 3.35 10.88 14.96
C ARG A 141 2.12 10.26 14.32
N ASN A 142 1.41 11.05 13.50
CA ASN A 142 0.22 10.62 12.78
C ASN A 142 0.52 9.37 11.90
N PRO A 143 -0.24 8.27 12.04
CA PRO A 143 -0.02 7.02 11.30
C PRO A 143 -0.07 7.15 9.78
N ASP A 144 -0.91 8.04 9.24
CA ASP A 144 -1.02 8.28 7.80
C ASP A 144 0.22 8.98 7.26
N THR A 145 0.75 9.94 8.03
CA THR A 145 2.01 10.63 7.70
C THR A 145 3.18 9.64 7.72
N VAL A 146 3.27 8.81 8.76
CA VAL A 146 4.29 7.75 8.87
C VAL A 146 4.18 6.76 7.72
N GLY A 147 2.96 6.39 7.31
CA GLY A 147 2.70 5.53 6.15
C GLY A 147 3.20 6.15 4.84
N GLY A 148 2.93 7.44 4.63
CA GLY A 148 3.46 8.20 3.50
C GLY A 148 4.99 8.22 3.47
N TYR A 149 5.62 8.53 4.59
CA TYR A 149 7.09 8.59 4.72
C TYR A 149 7.75 7.24 4.52
N THR A 150 7.18 6.17 5.09
CA THR A 150 7.62 4.78 4.85
C THR A 150 7.67 4.49 3.34
N ASN A 151 6.64 4.90 2.60
CA ASN A 151 6.59 4.71 1.16
C ASN A 151 7.65 5.53 0.41
N PHE A 152 7.90 6.78 0.81
CA PHE A 152 8.95 7.61 0.20
C PHE A 152 10.35 7.06 0.47
N LEU A 153 10.63 6.62 1.70
CA LEU A 153 11.92 6.02 2.07
C LEU A 153 12.21 4.75 1.26
N ARG A 154 11.21 3.90 1.01
CA ARG A 154 11.38 2.70 0.16
C ARG A 154 11.72 3.06 -1.28
N HIS A 155 11.03 4.05 -1.85
CA HIS A 155 11.31 4.52 -3.21
C HIS A 155 12.68 5.19 -3.31
N PHE A 156 13.08 5.96 -2.30
CA PHE A 156 14.39 6.58 -2.27
C PHE A 156 15.50 5.53 -2.16
N SER A 157 15.35 4.54 -1.27
CA SER A 157 16.28 3.41 -1.18
C SER A 157 16.41 2.62 -2.49
N GLN A 158 15.29 2.37 -3.19
CA GLN A 158 15.32 1.76 -4.53
C GLN A 158 16.07 2.64 -5.54
N TYR A 159 15.87 3.96 -5.51
CA TYR A 159 16.61 4.90 -6.36
C TYR A 159 18.12 4.84 -6.08
N LEU A 160 18.53 4.84 -4.81
CA LEU A 160 19.94 4.72 -4.43
C LEU A 160 20.52 3.42 -4.98
N ARG A 161 19.78 2.32 -4.84
CA ARG A 161 20.17 1.01 -5.35
C ARG A 161 20.35 0.99 -6.86
N GLN A 162 19.41 1.58 -7.60
CA GLN A 162 19.48 1.67 -9.07
C GLN A 162 20.64 2.54 -9.56
N ASN A 163 21.11 3.46 -8.72
CA ASN A 163 22.23 4.36 -9.03
C ASN A 163 23.55 3.92 -8.38
N ASN A 164 23.65 2.67 -7.91
CA ASN A 164 24.84 2.10 -7.26
C ASN A 164 25.36 2.94 -6.08
N LYS A 165 24.45 3.55 -5.32
CA LYS A 165 24.76 4.37 -4.14
C LYS A 165 24.47 3.58 -2.86
N PRO A 166 25.27 3.76 -1.79
CA PRO A 166 24.96 3.15 -0.49
C PRO A 166 23.54 3.49 -0.03
N GLY A 167 22.90 2.52 0.65
CA GLY A 167 21.55 2.65 1.19
C GLY A 167 21.43 3.73 2.27
N ILE A 168 20.20 4.01 2.70
CA ILE A 168 19.88 4.98 3.74
C ILE A 168 20.56 4.60 5.07
N ALA A 169 20.45 3.35 5.50
CA ALA A 169 20.97 2.85 6.77
C ALA A 169 22.48 3.05 6.91
N ALA A 170 23.23 2.85 5.83
CA ALA A 170 24.69 2.98 5.82
C ALA A 170 25.19 4.41 6.05
N ARG A 171 24.34 5.42 5.84
CA ARG A 171 24.78 6.82 5.77
C ARG A 171 23.69 7.81 6.18
N ILE A 172 22.84 7.41 7.11
CA ILE A 172 21.67 8.18 7.55
C ILE A 172 22.05 9.56 8.10
N HIS A 173 23.25 9.71 8.67
CA HIS A 173 23.79 10.98 9.18
C HIS A 173 24.81 11.65 8.25
N ASP A 174 25.13 11.04 7.10
CA ASP A 174 26.05 11.62 6.13
C ASP A 174 25.34 12.67 5.28
N LYS A 175 25.97 13.84 5.13
CA LYS A 175 25.51 14.93 4.25
C LYS A 175 25.46 14.52 2.77
N SER A 176 26.19 13.48 2.36
CA SER A 176 26.09 12.92 1.02
C SER A 176 24.67 12.42 0.69
N LEU A 177 23.92 11.97 1.71
CA LEU A 177 22.54 11.51 1.55
C LEU A 177 21.59 12.66 1.19
N ASP A 178 21.81 13.86 1.75
CA ASP A 178 21.00 15.03 1.47
C ASP A 178 21.21 15.54 0.02
N LYS A 179 22.40 15.37 -0.56
CA LYS A 179 22.62 15.64 -1.99
C LYS A 179 21.85 14.69 -2.91
N ASP A 180 21.78 13.42 -2.52
CA ASP A 180 21.01 12.42 -3.26
C ASP A 180 19.50 12.65 -3.15
N VAL A 181 19.04 13.24 -2.05
CA VAL A 181 17.64 13.69 -1.90
C VAL A 181 17.27 14.71 -2.97
N GLU A 182 18.13 15.71 -3.20
CA GLU A 182 17.86 16.72 -4.23
C GLU A 182 17.85 16.09 -5.64
N SER A 183 18.78 15.18 -5.91
CA SER A 183 18.79 14.43 -7.18
C SER A 183 17.54 13.57 -7.36
N PHE A 184 17.07 12.92 -6.29
CA PHE A 184 15.86 12.11 -6.30
C PHE A 184 14.59 12.94 -6.51
N LYS A 185 14.51 14.13 -5.89
CA LYS A 185 13.41 15.08 -6.10
C LYS A 185 13.31 15.54 -7.55
N ALA A 186 14.45 15.80 -8.19
CA ALA A 186 14.50 16.26 -9.58
C ALA A 186 13.90 15.25 -10.57
N VAL A 187 13.96 13.95 -10.26
CA VAL A 187 13.42 12.87 -11.11
C VAL A 187 12.09 12.29 -10.61
N SER A 188 11.52 12.84 -9.53
CA SER A 188 10.33 12.31 -8.87
C SER A 188 9.14 13.26 -8.97
N TYR A 189 7.94 12.71 -9.22
CA TYR A 189 6.68 13.47 -9.24
C TYR A 189 5.81 13.23 -7.99
N GLY A 190 5.00 14.22 -7.63
CA GLY A 190 3.93 14.14 -6.60
C GLY A 190 4.45 14.22 -5.15
N ASN A 191 3.77 13.54 -4.22
CA ASN A 191 4.06 13.60 -2.77
C ASN A 191 5.48 13.11 -2.39
N ARG A 192 6.25 12.58 -3.35
CA ARG A 192 7.65 12.15 -3.17
C ARG A 192 8.63 13.31 -2.92
N LEU A 193 8.19 14.55 -3.10
CA LEU A 193 8.94 15.76 -2.75
C LEU A 193 9.24 15.85 -1.24
N SER A 194 8.43 15.21 -0.40
CA SER A 194 8.58 15.20 1.07
C SER A 194 9.62 14.20 1.59
N ILE A 195 10.48 13.65 0.73
CA ILE A 195 11.54 12.72 1.15
C ILE A 195 12.50 13.34 2.20
N GLY A 196 12.77 14.65 2.12
CA GLY A 196 13.59 15.35 3.11
C GLY A 196 12.95 15.30 4.51
N SER A 197 11.64 15.56 4.58
CA SER A 197 10.86 15.44 5.82
C SER A 197 10.82 13.99 6.34
N ALA A 198 10.70 13.01 5.43
CA ALA A 198 10.73 11.60 5.80
C ALA A 198 12.07 11.21 6.43
N LEU A 199 13.20 11.69 5.89
CA LEU A 199 14.52 11.47 6.47
C LEU A 199 14.71 12.20 7.80
N ALA A 200 14.19 13.41 7.95
CA ALA A 200 14.23 14.13 9.22
C ALA A 200 13.47 13.36 10.31
N HIS A 201 12.28 12.85 10.00
CA HIS A 201 11.51 11.99 10.92
C HIS A 201 12.24 10.70 11.27
N LEU A 202 12.87 10.07 10.28
CA LEU A 202 13.66 8.86 10.51
C LEU A 202 14.83 9.15 11.46
N ARG A 203 15.60 10.21 11.19
CA ARG A 203 16.74 10.65 12.02
C ARG A 203 16.33 10.96 13.46
N ASP A 204 15.18 11.60 13.64
CA ASP A 204 14.66 12.01 14.94
C ASP A 204 14.22 10.81 15.81
N ILE A 205 13.67 9.75 15.22
CA ILE A 205 13.22 8.57 15.96
C ILE A 205 14.31 7.49 16.13
N LEU A 206 15.40 7.56 15.38
CA LEU A 206 16.51 6.59 15.42
C LEU A 206 17.01 6.25 16.83
N PRO A 207 17.26 7.21 17.74
CA PRO A 207 17.72 6.89 19.10
C PRO A 207 16.77 5.94 19.84
N ARG A 208 15.46 6.06 19.59
CA ARG A 208 14.43 5.20 20.20
C ARG A 208 14.41 3.80 19.58
N ILE A 209 14.72 3.68 18.29
CA ILE A 209 14.86 2.39 17.59
C ILE A 209 16.07 1.64 18.14
N VAL A 210 17.22 2.31 18.27
CA VAL A 210 18.47 1.72 18.78
C VAL A 210 18.28 1.26 20.23
N LEU A 211 17.74 2.12 21.09
CA LEU A 211 17.43 1.77 22.48
C LEU A 211 16.43 0.60 22.58
N GLY A 212 15.42 0.58 21.71
CA GLY A 212 14.47 -0.52 21.60
C GLY A 212 15.14 -1.85 21.26
N ARG A 213 16.13 -1.85 20.36
CA ARG A 213 16.91 -3.05 20.02
C ARG A 213 17.77 -3.51 21.19
N GLU A 214 18.51 -2.61 21.84
CA GLU A 214 19.36 -2.95 22.99
C GLU A 214 18.57 -3.55 24.16
N THR A 215 17.40 -2.98 24.47
CA THR A 215 16.53 -3.53 25.53
C THR A 215 15.96 -4.91 25.19
N VAL A 216 15.64 -5.18 23.92
CA VAL A 216 15.18 -6.51 23.47
C VAL A 216 16.32 -7.53 23.49
N LEU A 217 17.54 -7.15 23.06
CA LEU A 217 18.72 -8.01 23.16
C LEU A 217 19.07 -8.33 24.62
N ALA A 218 19.02 -7.32 25.52
CA ALA A 218 19.26 -7.53 26.95
C ALA A 218 18.18 -8.37 27.65
N ALA A 219 16.96 -8.39 27.11
CA ALA A 219 15.86 -9.23 27.60
C ALA A 219 15.90 -10.67 27.05
N HIS A 220 16.83 -11.01 26.14
CA HIS A 220 16.95 -12.35 25.60
C HIS A 220 17.80 -13.24 26.53
N PRO A 221 17.25 -14.29 27.16
CA PRO A 221 17.89 -15.00 28.28
C PRO A 221 19.02 -15.97 27.86
N ALA A 222 19.49 -15.95 26.62
CA ALA A 222 20.49 -16.89 26.12
C ALA A 222 21.91 -16.64 26.69
N ASP A 223 22.23 -15.42 27.15
CA ASP A 223 23.56 -15.08 27.68
C ASP A 223 23.65 -15.11 29.22
N ALA A 224 22.59 -15.50 29.93
CA ALA A 224 22.59 -15.55 31.40
C ALA A 224 23.21 -16.83 32.00
N VAL A 225 23.59 -17.83 31.17
CA VAL A 225 24.01 -19.16 31.66
C VAL A 225 25.51 -19.29 31.93
N THR A 226 26.37 -18.33 31.53
CA THR A 226 27.83 -18.54 31.64
C THR A 226 28.50 -17.94 32.89
N ARG A 227 27.75 -17.40 33.87
CA ARG A 227 28.36 -16.78 35.07
C ARG A 227 28.06 -17.43 36.42
N ARG A 228 27.63 -18.70 36.46
CA ARG A 228 27.52 -19.47 37.72
C ARG A 228 28.09 -20.88 37.61
N VAL A 229 29.38 -21.01 37.28
CA VAL A 229 30.16 -22.18 37.69
C VAL A 229 31.57 -21.71 38.02
N GLY A 230 31.91 -21.65 39.32
CA GLY A 230 33.25 -21.26 39.76
C GLY A 230 33.30 -20.59 41.12
N ALA A 231 32.62 -21.12 42.13
CA ALA A 231 32.88 -20.79 43.54
C ALA A 231 32.24 -21.84 44.46
N ALA A 232 32.78 -23.07 44.45
CA ALA A 232 32.59 -24.04 45.53
C ALA A 232 33.52 -25.26 45.32
N ALA A 233 34.81 -25.07 45.58
CA ALA A 233 35.72 -26.14 46.00
C ALA A 233 37.00 -25.45 46.50
N GLU A 234 37.28 -25.58 47.79
CA GLU A 234 38.57 -25.43 48.50
C GLU A 234 38.29 -24.90 49.92
N ALA A 235 37.98 -25.82 50.83
CA ALA A 235 38.25 -25.73 52.26
C ALA A 235 38.07 -27.14 52.84
N GLY A 236 39.14 -27.93 52.79
CA GLY A 236 39.43 -28.96 53.78
C GLY A 236 40.17 -28.34 54.96
#